data_AF-A0A4Y2A2B1-F1
#
_entry.id   AF-A0A4Y2A2B1-F1
#
_cell.length_a   1.000
_cell.length_b   1.000
_cell.length_c   1.000
_cell.angle_alpha   90.00
_cell.angle_beta   90.00
_cell.angle_gamma   90.00
#
_symmetry.space_group_name_H-M   'P 1'
#
loop_
_entity.id
_entity.type
_entity.pdbx_description
1 polymer ?
#
loop_
_entity_poly.entity_id
_entity_poly.type
_entity_poly.pdbx_seq_one_letter_code
_entity_poly.pdbx_strand_id
1 'polypeptide(L)'
;MTGHQKLKPLVIGRSKNPRCFKGSKSLEVDYDFNKKSWITSEICEKWVQKLDKVDMIAEHRKIALVFDNCPAHPKEINQNLKNVTGFYLPPNTTSKLQTMDQGVIKKSSKYTIARE
;
A
#
# COMPACT_ATOMS: atom_id res chain seq x y z
N MET A 1 1.38 8.83 -20.91
CA MET A 1 0.91 7.84 -19.93
C MET A 1 -0.18 8.46 -19.08
N THR A 2 -1.44 8.17 -19.39
CA THR A 2 -2.58 8.62 -18.58
C THR A 2 -2.89 7.56 -17.51
N GLY A 3 -2.63 7.88 -16.25
CA GLY A 3 -2.90 7.00 -15.10
C GLY A 3 -4.38 7.01 -14.72
N HIS A 4 -5.24 6.40 -15.53
CA HIS A 4 -6.69 6.43 -15.33
C HIS A 4 -7.21 5.45 -14.26
N GLN A 5 -6.41 4.49 -13.83
CA GLN A 5 -6.82 3.45 -12.88
C GLN A 5 -6.02 3.55 -11.59
N LYS A 6 -6.73 3.66 -10.46
CA LYS A 6 -6.14 3.77 -9.13
C LYS A 6 -6.52 2.54 -8.33
N LEU A 7 -5.54 1.94 -7.66
CA LEU A 7 -5.80 0.89 -6.67
C LEU A 7 -6.47 1.49 -5.44
N LYS A 8 -7.29 0.67 -4.79
CA LYS A 8 -7.91 1.01 -3.50
C LYS A 8 -6.80 1.27 -2.46
N PRO A 9 -6.76 2.43 -1.80
CA PRO A 9 -5.69 2.75 -0.85
C PRO A 9 -5.89 1.96 0.45
N LEU A 10 -4.77 1.66 1.12
CA LEU A 10 -4.73 1.08 2.46
C LEU A 10 -4.51 2.19 3.50
N VAL A 11 -5.40 2.26 4.48
CA VAL A 11 -5.31 3.15 5.65
C VAL A 11 -4.99 2.32 6.88
N ILE A 12 -4.04 2.78 7.70
CA ILE A 12 -3.66 2.09 8.94
C ILE A 12 -3.87 3.05 10.10
N GLY A 13 -4.77 2.68 11.01
CA GLY A 13 -5.06 3.46 12.21
C GLY A 13 -4.65 2.77 13.51
N ARG A 14 -4.74 3.50 14.62
CA ARG A 14 -4.45 2.96 15.97
C ARG A 14 -5.55 2.02 16.49
N SER A 15 -6.79 2.36 16.20
CA SER A 15 -7.96 1.64 16.71
C SER A 15 -8.39 0.54 15.76
N LYS A 16 -8.70 -0.65 16.27
CA LYS A 16 -9.33 -1.69 15.45
C LYS A 16 -10.66 -1.23 14.85
N ASN A 17 -11.42 -0.43 15.59
CA ASN A 17 -12.72 0.11 15.19
C ASN A 17 -12.69 1.63 15.38
N PRO A 18 -12.24 2.41 14.39
CA PRO A 18 -12.19 3.86 14.51
C PRO A 18 -13.61 4.43 14.47
N ARG A 19 -13.87 5.45 15.30
CA ARG A 19 -15.20 6.05 15.43
C ARG A 19 -15.68 6.70 14.12
N CYS A 20 -14.76 7.19 13.28
CA CYS A 20 -15.06 7.79 11.99
C CYS A 20 -15.70 6.81 10.98
N PHE A 21 -15.51 5.51 11.14
CA PHE A 21 -16.15 4.50 10.27
C PHE A 21 -17.45 3.94 10.84
N LYS A 22 -17.88 4.41 12.02
CA LYS A 22 -19.12 3.93 12.64
C LYS A 22 -20.31 4.27 11.75
N GLY A 23 -21.08 3.25 11.36
CA GLY A 23 -22.26 3.40 10.49
C GLY A 23 -21.94 3.41 8.98
N SER A 24 -20.68 3.30 8.59
CA SER A 24 -20.31 3.12 7.17
C SER A 24 -20.59 1.68 6.73
N LYS A 25 -21.43 1.51 5.69
CA LYS A 25 -21.75 0.18 5.14
C LYS A 25 -20.68 -0.35 4.19
N SER A 26 -19.96 0.54 3.52
CA SER A 26 -18.84 0.23 2.63
C SER A 26 -17.80 1.34 2.72
N LEU A 27 -16.52 0.94 2.70
CA LEU A 27 -15.40 1.87 2.68
C LEU A 27 -14.70 1.78 1.32
N GLU A 28 -14.47 2.93 0.70
CA GLU A 28 -13.66 3.06 -0.52
C GLU A 28 -12.15 2.86 -0.26
N VAL A 29 -11.77 2.65 1.00
CA VAL A 29 -10.41 2.33 1.43
C VAL A 29 -10.38 0.95 2.06
N ASP A 30 -9.24 0.28 1.99
CA ASP A 30 -8.95 -0.84 2.86
C ASP A 30 -8.41 -0.31 4.18
N TYR A 31 -8.77 -0.97 5.28
CA TYR A 31 -8.36 -0.56 6.61
C TYR A 31 -7.69 -1.71 7.35
N ASP A 32 -6.55 -1.42 7.97
CA ASP A 32 -5.95 -2.28 8.99
C ASP A 32 -5.59 -1.45 10.23
N PHE A 33 -5.22 -2.11 11.32
CA PHE A 33 -4.90 -1.43 12.56
C PHE A 33 -3.56 -1.87 13.13
N ASN A 34 -2.82 -0.90 13.68
CA ASN A 34 -1.62 -1.14 14.46
C ASN A 34 -1.57 -0.10 15.58
N LYS A 35 -1.22 -0.49 16.82
CA LYS A 35 -1.15 0.43 17.97
C LYS A 35 -0.28 1.66 17.70
N LYS A 36 0.73 1.53 16.84
CA LYS A 36 1.65 2.61 16.43
C LYS A 36 1.20 3.40 15.20
N SER A 37 0.08 3.05 14.54
CA SER A 37 -0.34 3.60 13.24
C SER A 37 0.72 3.49 12.13
N TRP A 38 1.65 2.54 12.24
CA TRP A 38 2.68 2.31 11.22
C TRP A 38 2.41 1.01 10.47
N ILE A 39 2.80 0.98 9.20
CA ILE A 39 2.81 -0.26 8.42
C ILE A 39 3.83 -1.22 9.01
N THR A 40 3.48 -2.50 9.00
CA THR A 40 4.38 -3.61 9.36
C THR A 40 4.50 -4.56 8.17
N SER A 41 5.51 -5.43 8.20
CA SER A 41 5.72 -6.47 7.20
C SER A 41 4.47 -7.31 6.99
N GLU A 42 3.80 -7.68 8.08
CA GLU A 42 2.62 -8.54 8.08
C GLU A 42 1.42 -7.85 7.42
N ILE A 43 1.20 -6.56 7.73
CA ILE A 43 0.12 -5.76 7.14
C ILE A 43 0.38 -5.57 5.64
N CYS A 44 1.62 -5.26 5.27
CA CYS A 44 2.02 -5.10 3.88
C CYS A 44 1.82 -6.40 3.09
N GLU A 45 2.28 -7.52 3.62
CA GLU A 45 2.14 -8.83 2.97
C GLU A 45 0.68 -9.20 2.76
N LYS A 46 -0.14 -9.05 3.80
CA LYS A 46 -1.58 -9.31 3.73
C LYS A 46 -2.27 -8.47 2.65
N TRP A 47 -1.90 -7.19 2.53
CA TRP A 47 -2.46 -6.31 1.51
C TRP A 47 -2.05 -6.73 0.10
N VAL A 48 -0.76 -7.05 -0.14
CA VAL A 48 -0.28 -7.50 -1.45
C VAL A 48 -0.91 -8.85 -1.85
N GLN A 49 -1.04 -9.79 -0.91
CA GLN A 49 -1.70 -11.07 -1.18
C GLN A 49 -3.17 -10.90 -1.54
N LYS A 50 -3.88 -9.96 -0.89
CA LYS A 50 -5.26 -9.62 -1.26
C LYS A 50 -5.32 -9.03 -2.66
N LEU A 51 -4.44 -8.08 -2.97
CA LEU A 51 -4.37 -7.45 -4.30
C LEU A 51 -4.12 -8.49 -5.40
N ASP A 52 -3.20 -9.43 -5.18
CA ASP A 52 -2.89 -10.51 -6.13
C ASP A 52 -4.10 -11.43 -6.33
N LYS A 53 -4.69 -11.93 -5.25
CA LYS A 53 -5.72 -12.99 -5.30
C LYS A 53 -7.13 -12.49 -5.62
N VAL A 54 -7.46 -11.26 -5.25
CA VAL A 54 -8.81 -10.71 -5.39
C VAL A 54 -8.87 -9.83 -6.61
N ASP A 55 -8.09 -8.75 -6.62
CA ASP A 55 -8.27 -7.70 -7.61
C ASP A 55 -7.63 -8.08 -8.94
N MET A 56 -6.36 -8.54 -8.92
CA MET A 56 -5.61 -8.79 -10.16
C MET A 56 -6.03 -10.08 -10.87
N ILE A 57 -6.50 -11.09 -10.14
CA ILE A 57 -7.15 -12.27 -10.73
C ILE A 57 -8.48 -11.87 -11.39
N ALA A 58 -9.34 -11.11 -10.70
CA ALA A 58 -10.63 -10.69 -11.26
C ALA A 58 -10.46 -9.82 -12.51
N GLU A 59 -9.43 -8.97 -12.55
CA GLU A 59 -9.13 -8.12 -13.70
C GLU A 59 -8.28 -8.83 -14.78
N HIS A 60 -7.83 -10.08 -14.55
CA HIS A 60 -6.89 -10.80 -15.40
C HIS A 60 -5.62 -10.00 -15.76
N ARG A 61 -5.10 -9.25 -14.78
CA ARG A 61 -3.96 -8.34 -14.97
C ARG A 61 -2.71 -8.79 -14.26
N LYS A 62 -1.57 -8.34 -14.77
CA LYS A 62 -0.28 -8.44 -14.09
C LYS A 62 0.26 -7.05 -13.82
N ILE A 63 0.73 -6.82 -12.60
CA ILE A 63 1.23 -5.51 -12.17
C ILE A 63 2.57 -5.65 -11.45
N ALA A 64 3.36 -4.60 -11.53
CA ALA A 64 4.59 -4.44 -10.77
C ALA A 64 4.37 -3.46 -9.61
N LEU A 65 4.71 -3.87 -8.40
CA LEU A 65 4.77 -2.99 -7.22
C LEU A 65 6.23 -2.64 -6.93
N VAL A 66 6.48 -1.36 -6.65
CA VAL A 66 7.81 -0.88 -6.28
C VAL A 66 7.78 -0.46 -4.81
N PHE A 67 8.62 -1.10 -4.01
CA PHE A 67 8.83 -0.84 -2.60
C PHE A 67 10.11 -0.03 -2.38
N ASP A 68 10.10 0.89 -1.43
CA ASP A 68 11.34 1.45 -0.92
C ASP A 68 12.06 0.43 0.00
N ASN A 69 13.31 0.70 0.34
CA ASN A 69 14.09 -0.16 1.23
C ASN A 69 13.77 0.12 2.71
N CYS A 70 12.49 0.11 3.07
CA CYS A 70 12.03 0.24 4.45
C CYS A 70 11.98 -1.14 5.15
N PRO A 71 12.44 -1.27 6.41
CA PRO A 71 12.33 -2.53 7.16
C PRO A 71 10.90 -3.05 7.33
N ALA A 72 9.89 -2.19 7.18
CA ALA A 72 8.48 -2.58 7.25
C ALA A 72 7.99 -3.28 5.97
N HIS A 73 8.80 -3.33 4.91
CA HIS A 73 8.48 -4.10 3.72
C HIS A 73 8.97 -5.54 3.88
N PRO A 74 8.12 -6.54 3.61
CA PRO A 74 8.54 -7.94 3.68
C PRO A 74 9.65 -8.17 2.66
N LYS A 75 10.72 -8.90 3.02
CA LYS A 75 11.87 -9.13 2.13
C LYS A 75 11.55 -10.14 1.01
N GLU A 76 10.55 -10.99 1.22
CA GLU A 76 10.24 -12.14 0.37
C GLU A 76 8.81 -12.09 -0.16
N ILE A 77 8.35 -10.91 -0.61
CA ILE A 77 6.96 -10.71 -1.05
C ILE A 77 6.55 -11.62 -2.23
N ASN A 78 7.51 -12.04 -3.06
CA ASN A 78 7.24 -12.72 -4.34
C ASN A 78 6.99 -14.23 -4.22
N GLN A 79 7.19 -14.86 -3.06
CA GLN A 79 7.15 -16.33 -2.95
C GLN A 79 5.78 -16.94 -3.28
N ASN A 80 4.69 -16.18 -3.13
CA ASN A 80 3.32 -16.68 -3.27
C ASN A 80 2.43 -15.82 -4.19
N LEU A 81 3.02 -14.98 -5.04
CA LEU A 81 2.28 -14.08 -5.94
C LEU A 81 2.30 -14.61 -7.38
N LYS A 82 1.19 -14.47 -8.09
CA LYS A 82 1.05 -14.93 -9.50
C LYS A 82 0.92 -13.78 -10.49
N ASN A 83 0.27 -12.71 -10.07
CA ASN A 83 -0.14 -11.58 -10.88
C ASN A 83 0.59 -10.30 -10.45
N VAL A 84 1.05 -10.23 -9.21
CA VAL A 84 1.80 -9.11 -8.66
C VAL A 84 3.29 -9.46 -8.56
N THR A 85 4.16 -8.57 -9.04
CA THR A 85 5.61 -8.70 -8.87
C THR A 85 6.15 -7.52 -8.06
N GLY A 86 6.78 -7.79 -6.92
CA GLY A 86 7.42 -6.80 -6.09
C GLY A 86 8.87 -6.54 -6.50
N PHE A 87 9.23 -5.26 -6.64
CA PHE A 87 10.58 -4.75 -6.87
C PHE A 87 10.99 -3.86 -5.70
N TYR A 88 12.25 -3.91 -5.28
CA TYR A 88 12.78 -3.06 -4.21
C TYR A 88 13.79 -2.07 -4.78
N LEU A 89 13.66 -0.81 -4.36
CA LEU A 89 14.65 0.21 -4.68
C LEU A 89 15.97 -0.06 -3.92
N PRO A 90 17.13 0.32 -4.50
CA PRO A 90 18.40 0.11 -3.84
C PRO A 90 18.51 0.87 -2.50
N PRO A 91 19.34 0.38 -1.57
CA PRO A 91 19.63 1.09 -0.33
C PRO A 91 20.16 2.51 -0.59
N ASN A 92 19.85 3.47 0.28
CA ASN A 92 20.28 4.87 0.20
C ASN A 92 19.68 5.71 -0.95
N THR A 93 18.61 5.24 -1.59
CA THR A 93 17.87 6.06 -2.58
C THR A 93 16.76 6.91 -1.96
N THR A 94 16.55 6.75 -0.65
CA THR A 94 15.53 7.39 0.18
C THR A 94 15.56 8.92 0.05
N SER A 95 16.72 9.57 0.20
CA SER A 95 16.81 11.04 0.15
C SER A 95 16.75 11.66 -1.26
N LYS A 96 17.01 10.88 -2.33
CA LYS A 96 17.05 11.39 -3.72
C LYS A 96 15.78 11.07 -4.52
N LEU A 97 15.07 9.97 -4.21
CA LEU A 97 13.88 9.52 -4.95
C LEU A 97 12.58 9.56 -4.13
N GLN A 98 12.61 9.87 -2.83
CA GLN A 98 11.36 10.09 -2.11
C GLN A 98 10.74 11.42 -2.53
N THR A 99 9.83 11.34 -3.48
CA THR A 99 8.88 12.41 -3.82
C THR A 99 8.08 12.87 -2.58
N MET A 100 8.00 12.04 -1.54
CA MET A 100 7.34 12.37 -0.26
C MET A 100 8.17 13.31 0.62
N ASP A 101 9.50 13.18 0.61
CA ASP A 101 10.42 13.99 1.42
C ASP A 101 10.82 15.32 0.74
N GLN A 102 10.56 15.47 -0.56
CA GLN A 102 10.77 16.71 -1.32
C GLN A 102 9.55 17.64 -1.39
N GLY A 103 8.57 17.49 -0.50
CA GLY A 103 7.52 18.50 -0.31
C GLY A 103 6.35 18.46 -1.28
N VAL A 104 6.00 17.30 -1.85
CA VAL A 104 4.76 17.16 -2.65
C VAL A 104 3.55 16.92 -1.75
N ILE A 105 3.19 17.94 -0.96
CA ILE A 105 1.79 18.18 -0.55
C ILE A 105 1.14 19.01 -1.67
N LYS A 106 1.02 18.44 -2.87
CA LYS A 106 0.17 19.02 -3.93
C LYS A 106 -0.16 17.96 -4.97
N LYS A 107 -1.44 17.62 -5.05
CA LYS A 107 -2.09 16.63 -5.92
C LYS A 107 -1.92 15.17 -5.50
N SER A 108 -2.88 14.75 -4.69
CA SER A 108 -3.42 13.39 -4.58
C SER A 108 -3.53 12.69 -5.93
N SER A 109 -2.53 11.88 -6.30
CA SER A 109 -2.60 10.71 -7.20
C SER A 109 -1.21 10.11 -7.38
N LYS A 110 -0.82 9.18 -6.50
CA LYS A 110 0.18 8.10 -6.68
C LYS A 110 0.40 7.46 -5.30
N TYR A 111 -0.41 6.46 -4.99
CA TYR A 111 -0.33 5.55 -3.82
C TYR A 111 -0.08 6.25 -2.47
N THR A 112 -1.16 6.75 -1.89
CA THR A 112 -1.18 7.33 -0.55
C THR A 112 -1.50 6.24 0.47
N ILE A 113 -0.53 5.86 1.31
CA ILE A 113 -0.80 5.29 2.63
C ILE A 113 -1.03 6.50 3.54
N ALA A 114 -2.29 6.86 3.75
CA ALA A 114 -2.65 7.97 4.62
C ALA A 114 -2.44 7.53 6.08
N ARG A 115 -1.62 8.31 6.80
CA ARG A 115 -1.47 8.24 8.26
C ARG A 115 -2.54 9.12 8.89
N GLU A 116 -3.33 8.55 9.80
CA GLU A 116 -4.14 9.28 10.78
C GLU A 116 -3.59 9.05 12.20
#